data_AF-A0A1D9LET7-F1
#
_entry.id   AF-A0A1D9LET7-F1
#
_cell.length_a   1.000
_cell.length_b   1.000
_cell.length_c   1.000
_cell.angle_alpha   90.00
_cell.angle_beta   90.00
_cell.angle_gamma   90.00
#
_symmetry.space_group_name_H-M   'P 1'
#
loop_
_entity.id
_entity.type
_entity.pdbx_description
1 polymer ?
#
loop_
_entity_poly.entity_id
_entity_poly.type
_entity_poly.pdbx_seq_one_letter_code
_entity_poly.pdbx_strand_id
1 'polypeptide(L)'
;MIEYRIYPAIGIARVGDAPEKFYIEPDRYCGLPLMPDGKPFTQQDFRDAEGRLCRQAARFKVYKVENGVSEEVTLNTDGVHAIRWTAHLANKKPSWYTFVPAEGEDGYAPNHPLRNPQAADRHTLLIDAGPRQISGRSQQGEQFSKNTVPDGYEGAHFPPSPLYPMRDSIDTLGELRTDQDGRLLVLGGYGVSGSADPDATITDYANNDGWWDDTSDGPVSAVIEFSDGSRIEALPAHVLVAPPKYAPEVPNLITLYDTIFDALVRSGHYPALYENGFWKSGADGFKPNFHTEIRPLLERATYMPWVAAIPPKPHHFDFEKLGATGTDGLGAPEYQGFRQYILDFIRPPYQENDILTASGATMMPYLAGDNCLVLSTATSKYMRLTDTQYFMLQQWVAGWFVNHPEDGDAAESLTRAALDNCVGGPFSPGIEMTWISRNPAIYRQPFRIRNHFVPEGPLSLDFDLKRGMEPGDVTRYMAIPWQADFNECSSQPLDGRRLWWWPAQRPEFVYLEPQPQPRTLAAASPPPPPDQETGKQVPWLGTDYDQLAGDFIQFADDIDMVKYWAGLGFVMEKQVDGERRFVEVERELPRPFDPARPPLPERRNER
;
A
#
# COMPACT_ATOMS: atom_id res chain seq x y z
N MET A 1 -11.26 23.84 -21.55
CA MET A 1 -10.22 24.41 -20.68
C MET A 1 -9.03 23.46 -20.76
N ILE A 2 -7.83 23.98 -20.98
CA ILE A 2 -6.60 23.18 -21.00
C ILE A 2 -6.01 23.23 -19.59
N GLU A 3 -5.68 22.07 -19.03
CA GLU A 3 -5.01 21.95 -17.74
C GLU A 3 -3.85 20.96 -17.84
N TYR A 4 -2.75 21.23 -17.13
CA TYR A 4 -1.65 20.29 -17.00
C TYR A 4 -1.71 19.67 -15.63
N ARG A 5 -1.51 18.35 -15.55
CA ARG A 5 -1.73 17.57 -14.34
C ARG A 5 -0.65 16.52 -14.16
N ILE A 6 -0.19 16.33 -12.94
CA ILE A 6 0.71 15.23 -12.60
C ILE A 6 -0.10 13.96 -12.32
N TYR A 7 0.31 12.84 -12.89
CA TYR A 7 -0.21 11.49 -12.60
C TYR A 7 0.93 10.50 -12.31
N PRO A 8 0.76 9.53 -11.40
CA PRO A 8 -0.42 9.37 -10.53
C PRO A 8 -0.60 10.57 -9.58
N ALA A 9 -1.83 10.86 -9.16
CA ALA A 9 -2.09 11.96 -8.23
C ALA A 9 -1.49 11.70 -6.83
N ILE A 10 -1.35 10.41 -6.47
CA ILE A 10 -0.64 9.90 -5.30
C ILE A 10 0.24 8.75 -5.81
N GLY A 11 1.56 8.92 -5.80
CA GLY A 11 2.53 7.88 -6.21
C GLY A 11 3.09 7.13 -5.01
N ILE A 12 3.48 5.86 -5.21
CA ILE A 12 3.89 4.94 -4.15
C ILE A 12 5.32 4.46 -4.39
N ALA A 13 6.25 5.02 -3.62
CA ALA A 13 7.60 4.51 -3.48
C ALA A 13 7.67 3.53 -2.30
N ARG A 14 8.62 2.60 -2.33
CA ARG A 14 8.83 1.64 -1.25
C ARG A 14 10.30 1.51 -0.90
N VAL A 15 10.58 1.41 0.40
CA VAL A 15 11.94 1.26 0.94
C VAL A 15 12.57 -0.07 0.51
N GLY A 16 13.90 -0.11 0.51
CA GLY A 16 14.72 -1.24 0.06
C GLY A 16 16.20 -0.96 0.36
N ASP A 17 16.97 -1.96 0.79
CA ASP A 17 18.36 -1.79 1.24
C ASP A 17 19.39 -1.86 0.09
N ALA A 18 18.96 -2.08 -1.16
CA ALA A 18 19.82 -1.99 -2.32
C ALA A 18 20.18 -0.51 -2.63
N PRO A 19 21.48 -0.17 -2.74
CA PRO A 19 21.91 1.22 -2.94
C PRO A 19 21.53 1.74 -4.33
N GLU A 20 21.73 0.93 -5.37
CA GLU A 20 21.66 1.40 -6.77
C GLU A 20 20.55 0.77 -7.59
N LYS A 21 20.28 -0.54 -7.44
CA LYS A 21 19.26 -1.23 -8.22
C LYS A 21 17.87 -0.92 -7.64
N PHE A 22 16.93 -0.60 -8.54
CA PHE A 22 15.55 -0.29 -8.21
C PHE A 22 14.62 -0.72 -9.34
N TYR A 23 13.33 -0.82 -9.04
CA TYR A 23 12.25 -0.97 -9.99
C TYR A 23 11.20 0.13 -9.79
N ILE A 24 10.23 0.24 -10.69
CA ILE A 24 9.21 1.30 -10.69
C ILE A 24 7.86 0.68 -10.28
N GLU A 25 7.02 1.46 -9.60
CA GLU A 25 5.66 1.05 -9.24
C GLU A 25 4.84 0.50 -10.43
N PRO A 26 3.93 -0.46 -10.20
CA PRO A 26 3.04 -0.96 -11.24
C PRO A 26 2.11 0.12 -11.80
N ASP A 27 1.81 0.04 -13.09
CA ASP A 27 0.88 0.95 -13.78
C ASP A 27 -0.48 0.32 -14.10
N ARG A 28 -0.75 -0.88 -13.56
CA ARG A 28 -2.04 -1.56 -13.68
C ARG A 28 -2.42 -2.38 -12.44
N TYR A 29 -3.71 -2.68 -12.34
CA TYR A 29 -4.27 -3.56 -11.31
C TYR A 29 -3.64 -4.96 -11.34
N CYS A 30 -3.26 -5.49 -10.17
CA CYS A 30 -2.54 -6.76 -10.01
C CYS A 30 -1.26 -6.87 -10.87
N GLY A 31 -0.65 -5.74 -11.24
CA GLY A 31 0.57 -5.73 -12.05
C GLY A 31 1.83 -5.99 -11.24
N LEU A 32 2.82 -6.60 -11.88
CA LEU A 32 4.20 -6.58 -11.41
C LEU A 32 4.77 -5.15 -11.50
N PRO A 33 5.81 -4.85 -10.70
CA PRO A 33 6.61 -3.65 -10.90
C PRO A 33 7.21 -3.59 -12.31
N LEU A 34 7.70 -2.42 -12.70
CA LEU A 34 8.26 -2.17 -14.02
C LEU A 34 9.77 -1.94 -13.92
N MET A 35 10.53 -2.45 -14.90
CA MET A 35 11.95 -2.13 -14.99
C MET A 35 12.17 -0.75 -15.62
N PRO A 36 13.14 0.06 -15.12
CA PRO A 36 13.44 1.36 -15.71
C PRO A 36 13.85 1.30 -17.19
N ASP A 37 14.45 0.19 -17.62
CA ASP A 37 14.86 -0.04 -19.01
C ASP A 37 13.74 -0.61 -19.90
N GLY A 38 12.53 -0.78 -19.36
CA GLY A 38 11.35 -1.31 -20.06
C GLY A 38 11.36 -2.81 -20.31
N LYS A 39 12.35 -3.56 -19.81
CA LYS A 39 12.31 -5.02 -19.89
C LYS A 39 11.19 -5.59 -19.01
N PRO A 40 10.67 -6.79 -19.34
CA PRO A 40 9.76 -7.50 -18.45
C PRO A 40 10.42 -7.72 -17.09
N PHE A 41 9.67 -7.45 -16.03
CA PHE A 41 10.10 -7.70 -14.65
C PHE A 41 10.19 -9.21 -14.39
N THR A 42 11.25 -9.63 -13.71
CA THR A 42 11.51 -11.02 -13.34
C THR A 42 11.70 -11.15 -11.82
N GLN A 43 11.63 -12.38 -11.29
CA GLN A 43 11.85 -12.59 -9.86
C GLN A 43 13.23 -12.02 -9.41
N GLN A 44 14.29 -12.15 -10.23
CA GLN A 44 15.63 -11.64 -9.90
C GLN A 44 15.69 -10.10 -9.79
N ASP A 45 14.63 -9.38 -10.17
CA ASP A 45 14.57 -7.93 -10.08
C ASP A 45 14.14 -7.41 -8.70
N PHE A 46 13.60 -8.27 -7.83
CA PHE A 46 13.35 -7.92 -6.44
C PHE A 46 14.63 -7.64 -5.66
N ARG A 47 15.77 -8.18 -6.10
CA ARG A 47 17.06 -8.08 -5.41
C ARG A 47 18.21 -7.67 -6.32
N ASP A 48 19.24 -7.08 -5.72
CA ASP A 48 20.52 -6.87 -6.41
C ASP A 48 21.42 -8.11 -6.37
N ALA A 49 22.61 -8.00 -6.95
CA ALA A 49 23.55 -9.12 -7.04
C ALA A 49 24.05 -9.62 -5.67
N GLU A 50 23.98 -8.76 -4.66
CA GLU A 50 24.36 -9.03 -3.27
C GLU A 50 23.19 -9.57 -2.44
N GLY A 51 21.99 -9.70 -3.03
CA GLY A 51 20.79 -10.18 -2.35
C GLY A 51 20.01 -9.10 -1.59
N ARG A 52 20.40 -7.82 -1.71
CA ARG A 52 19.68 -6.71 -1.06
C ARG A 52 18.39 -6.40 -1.81
N LEU A 53 17.34 -6.05 -1.07
CA LEU A 53 16.03 -5.74 -1.58
C LEU A 53 16.05 -4.42 -2.37
N CYS A 54 15.62 -4.48 -3.62
CA CYS A 54 15.55 -3.31 -4.50
C CYS A 54 14.41 -2.35 -4.08
N ARG A 55 14.71 -1.06 -4.05
CA ARG A 55 13.72 0.01 -3.80
C ARG A 55 12.68 0.04 -4.93
N GLN A 56 11.44 0.42 -4.60
CA GLN A 56 10.42 0.79 -5.57
C GLN A 56 10.39 2.31 -5.74
N ALA A 57 10.54 2.80 -6.97
CA ALA A 57 10.37 4.20 -7.32
C ALA A 57 8.92 4.52 -7.69
N ALA A 58 8.40 5.65 -7.21
CA ALA A 58 7.18 6.24 -7.76
C ALA A 58 7.52 7.00 -9.04
N ARG A 59 6.77 6.80 -10.13
CA ARG A 59 7.01 7.48 -11.42
C ARG A 59 5.90 8.47 -11.73
N PHE A 60 6.26 9.75 -11.83
CA PHE A 60 5.33 10.82 -12.14
C PHE A 60 5.48 11.31 -13.59
N LYS A 61 4.33 11.53 -14.21
CA LYS A 61 4.14 11.98 -15.59
C LYS A 61 3.30 13.25 -15.59
N VAL A 62 3.59 14.16 -16.51
CA VAL A 62 2.72 15.32 -16.77
C VAL A 62 1.78 14.97 -17.91
N TYR A 63 0.49 15.28 -17.76
CA TYR A 63 -0.51 15.15 -18.80
C TYR A 63 -1.15 16.50 -19.10
N LYS A 64 -1.31 16.82 -20.38
CA LYS A 64 -2.20 17.88 -20.86
C LYS A 64 -3.61 17.29 -20.96
N VAL A 65 -4.57 17.89 -20.27
CA VAL A 65 -5.97 17.51 -20.29
C VAL A 65 -6.79 18.58 -20.99
N GLU A 66 -7.45 18.20 -22.08
CA GLU A 66 -8.29 19.08 -22.89
C GLU A 66 -9.55 18.34 -23.32
N ASN A 67 -10.73 18.86 -22.94
CA ASN A 67 -12.04 18.29 -23.28
C ASN A 67 -12.21 16.79 -22.94
N GLY A 68 -11.63 16.37 -21.82
CA GLY A 68 -11.69 14.97 -21.35
C GLY A 68 -10.65 14.04 -21.99
N VAL A 69 -9.81 14.54 -22.90
CA VAL A 69 -8.70 13.79 -23.48
C VAL A 69 -7.42 14.14 -22.72
N SER A 70 -6.68 13.13 -22.28
CA SER A 70 -5.38 13.28 -21.61
C SER A 70 -4.24 12.83 -22.52
N GLU A 71 -3.28 13.70 -22.78
CA GLU A 71 -2.08 13.40 -23.57
C GLU A 71 -0.82 13.63 -22.72
N GLU A 72 0.12 12.69 -22.76
CA GLU A 72 1.36 12.79 -22.00
C GLU A 72 2.26 13.92 -22.55
N VAL A 73 2.86 14.69 -21.64
CA VAL A 73 3.80 15.76 -21.91
C VAL A 73 5.18 15.32 -21.42
N THR A 74 6.13 15.25 -22.33
CA THR A 74 7.52 14.85 -22.08
C THR A 74 8.48 15.87 -22.68
N LEU A 75 9.80 15.67 -22.51
CA LEU A 75 10.81 16.45 -23.23
C LEU A 75 10.84 16.16 -24.75
N ASN A 76 10.09 15.17 -25.23
CA ASN A 76 9.90 14.92 -26.67
C ASN A 76 8.67 15.65 -27.23
N THR A 77 7.82 16.25 -26.39
CA THR A 77 6.62 16.94 -26.83
C THR A 77 6.98 18.26 -27.50
N ASP A 78 6.40 18.53 -28.68
CA ASP A 78 6.69 19.73 -29.46
C ASP A 78 6.51 21.01 -28.64
N GLY A 79 7.52 21.88 -28.71
CA GLY A 79 7.53 23.16 -28.01
C GLY A 79 7.97 23.09 -26.55
N VAL A 80 8.05 21.91 -25.91
CA VAL A 80 8.56 21.78 -24.53
C VAL A 80 10.08 21.95 -24.50
N HIS A 81 10.55 22.94 -23.73
CA HIS A 81 11.97 23.20 -23.51
C HIS A 81 12.50 22.45 -22.27
N ALA A 82 11.75 22.48 -21.17
CA ALA A 82 12.13 21.83 -19.91
C ALA A 82 10.90 21.42 -19.11
N ILE A 83 11.05 20.38 -18.30
CA ILE A 83 10.13 20.02 -17.21
C ILE A 83 10.97 20.03 -15.93
N ARG A 84 10.69 20.97 -15.04
CA ARG A 84 11.35 21.07 -13.73
C ARG A 84 10.44 20.48 -12.66
N TRP A 85 10.92 19.46 -12.00
CA TRP A 85 10.22 18.78 -10.93
C TRP A 85 10.73 19.27 -9.58
N THR A 86 9.83 19.44 -8.62
CA THR A 86 10.18 19.72 -7.23
C THR A 86 9.43 18.78 -6.31
N ALA A 87 10.13 18.21 -5.33
CA ALA A 87 9.53 17.36 -4.30
C ALA A 87 10.16 17.67 -2.94
N HIS A 88 9.42 17.43 -1.86
CA HIS A 88 9.89 17.65 -0.49
C HIS A 88 9.38 16.51 0.38
N LEU A 89 10.28 15.64 0.83
CA LEU A 89 9.94 14.50 1.69
C LEU A 89 10.29 14.82 3.15
N ALA A 90 9.42 14.42 4.07
CA ALA A 90 9.73 14.44 5.50
C ALA A 90 9.10 13.25 6.24
N ASN A 91 9.64 12.94 7.41
CA ASN A 91 9.06 12.03 8.38
C ASN A 91 8.74 12.78 9.67
N LYS A 92 7.45 12.85 10.02
CA LYS A 92 6.95 13.50 11.24
C LYS A 92 6.50 12.50 12.31
N LYS A 93 6.62 11.18 12.09
CA LYS A 93 6.07 10.14 12.98
C LYS A 93 6.52 10.26 14.44
N PRO A 94 7.82 10.48 14.78
CA PRO A 94 8.23 10.55 16.18
C PRO A 94 7.71 11.82 16.88
N SER A 95 7.41 12.87 16.10
CA SER A 95 6.87 14.14 16.58
C SER A 95 5.36 14.15 16.75
N TRP A 96 4.67 13.08 16.35
CA TRP A 96 3.21 13.06 16.31
C TRP A 96 2.59 12.50 17.59
N TYR A 97 1.26 12.43 17.59
CA TYR A 97 0.46 11.76 18.60
C TYR A 97 0.69 10.25 18.60
N THR A 98 0.47 9.61 19.74
CA THR A 98 0.41 8.14 19.81
C THR A 98 -0.79 7.65 19.01
N PHE A 99 -0.59 6.59 18.21
CA PHE A 99 -1.67 5.92 17.52
C PHE A 99 -2.51 5.11 18.52
N VAL A 100 -3.80 5.39 18.56
CA VAL A 100 -4.79 4.61 19.30
C VAL A 100 -5.91 4.25 18.31
N PRO A 101 -6.31 2.97 18.20
CA PRO A 101 -7.34 2.56 17.24
C PRO A 101 -8.62 3.39 17.37
N ALA A 102 -9.14 3.87 16.23
CA ALA A 102 -10.31 4.74 16.12
C ALA A 102 -10.21 6.13 16.79
N GLU A 103 -9.05 6.55 17.30
CA GLU A 103 -8.82 7.91 17.80
C GLU A 103 -8.03 8.75 16.80
N GLY A 104 -8.37 10.04 16.69
CA GLY A 104 -7.71 11.00 15.80
C GLY A 104 -8.40 11.23 14.46
N GLU A 105 -9.31 10.33 14.03
CA GLU A 105 -9.99 10.43 12.72
C GLU A 105 -10.73 11.76 12.51
N ASP A 106 -11.39 12.23 13.56
CA ASP A 106 -12.07 13.53 13.62
C ASP A 106 -11.23 14.63 14.29
N GLY A 107 -9.91 14.41 14.40
CA GLY A 107 -8.98 15.24 15.15
C GLY A 107 -8.70 14.69 16.56
N TYR A 108 -7.76 15.35 17.25
CA TYR A 108 -7.26 14.91 18.55
C TYR A 108 -7.89 15.70 19.70
N ALA A 109 -8.16 15.00 20.80
CA ALA A 109 -8.48 15.66 22.06
C ALA A 109 -7.27 16.48 22.56
N PRO A 110 -7.47 17.58 23.30
CA PRO A 110 -6.37 18.41 23.80
C PRO A 110 -5.36 17.67 24.69
N ASN A 111 -5.78 16.56 25.30
CA ASN A 111 -4.96 15.71 26.18
C ASN A 111 -4.52 14.40 25.52
N HIS A 112 -4.67 14.25 24.20
CA HIS A 112 -4.22 13.05 23.49
C HIS A 112 -2.71 12.88 23.65
N PRO A 113 -2.21 11.67 23.99
CA PRO A 113 -0.79 11.48 24.25
C PRO A 113 0.07 11.74 23.02
N LEU A 114 1.23 12.35 23.24
CA LEU A 114 2.26 12.54 22.23
C LEU A 114 3.26 11.41 22.30
N ARG A 115 3.76 10.95 21.14
CA ARG A 115 5.03 10.22 21.08
C ARG A 115 6.15 11.15 21.53
N ASN A 116 7.20 10.60 22.13
CA ASN A 116 8.33 11.34 22.67
C ASN A 116 7.88 12.54 23.54
N PRO A 117 7.03 12.34 24.57
CA PRO A 117 6.44 13.43 25.34
C PRO A 117 7.49 14.25 26.13
N GLN A 118 8.70 13.70 26.29
CA GLN A 118 9.82 14.36 26.97
C GLN A 118 10.62 15.33 26.08
N ALA A 119 10.38 15.34 24.76
CA ALA A 119 11.12 16.21 23.86
C ALA A 119 10.76 17.68 24.09
N ALA A 120 11.76 18.48 24.49
CA ALA A 120 11.57 19.91 24.74
C ALA A 120 11.34 20.71 23.45
N ASP A 121 12.10 20.40 22.40
CA ASP A 121 11.89 20.91 21.04
C ASP A 121 11.47 19.75 20.14
N ARG A 122 10.20 19.76 19.71
CA ARG A 122 9.64 18.70 18.88
C ARG A 122 10.10 18.75 17.42
N HIS A 123 10.64 19.87 16.94
CA HIS A 123 11.22 19.94 15.60
C HIS A 123 12.46 19.03 15.47
N THR A 124 13.17 18.77 16.58
CA THR A 124 14.27 17.80 16.64
C THR A 124 13.85 16.33 16.50
N LEU A 125 12.55 16.04 16.44
CA LEU A 125 12.06 14.69 16.21
C LEU A 125 11.85 14.40 14.72
N LEU A 126 11.85 15.43 13.87
CA LEU A 126 11.60 15.29 12.43
C LEU A 126 12.82 14.71 11.72
N ILE A 127 12.55 14.06 10.59
CA ILE A 127 13.52 13.85 9.53
C ILE A 127 13.08 14.73 8.36
N ASP A 128 13.87 15.76 8.07
CA ASP A 128 13.56 16.75 7.04
C ASP A 128 14.85 17.29 6.42
N ALA A 129 14.97 17.15 5.11
CA ALA A 129 16.12 17.59 4.33
C ALA A 129 15.83 18.84 3.48
N GLY A 130 14.62 19.40 3.57
CA GLY A 130 14.11 20.43 2.66
C GLY A 130 13.76 19.91 1.26
N PRO A 131 13.24 20.77 0.37
CA PRO A 131 12.87 20.40 -0.99
C PRO A 131 14.06 20.09 -1.90
N ARG A 132 13.85 19.29 -2.95
CA ARG A 132 14.79 19.05 -4.05
C ARG A 132 14.16 19.38 -5.39
N GLN A 133 14.99 19.79 -6.34
CA GLN A 133 14.57 20.08 -7.71
C GLN A 133 15.43 19.31 -8.72
N ILE A 134 14.79 18.73 -9.74
CA ILE A 134 15.48 18.02 -10.82
C ILE A 134 14.82 18.32 -12.17
N SER A 135 15.61 18.32 -13.25
CA SER A 135 15.11 18.53 -14.61
C SER A 135 16.07 17.95 -15.65
N GLY A 136 15.56 17.58 -16.82
CA GLY A 136 16.37 17.01 -17.90
C GLY A 136 16.18 15.50 -18.06
N ARG A 137 16.94 14.89 -18.98
CA ARG A 137 16.85 13.47 -19.32
C ARG A 137 17.86 12.67 -18.53
N SER A 138 17.44 11.51 -17.99
CA SER A 138 18.35 10.55 -17.34
C SER A 138 19.23 11.18 -16.26
N GLN A 139 18.67 12.11 -15.47
CA GLN A 139 19.39 12.78 -14.40
C GLN A 139 19.28 11.99 -13.09
N GLN A 140 20.32 12.08 -12.27
CA GLN A 140 20.42 11.47 -10.95
C GLN A 140 21.30 12.32 -10.03
N GLY A 141 21.27 12.05 -8.73
CA GLY A 141 22.16 12.69 -7.74
C GLY A 141 21.48 13.72 -6.82
N GLU A 142 20.20 14.03 -7.05
CA GLU A 142 19.41 14.92 -6.20
C GLU A 142 18.89 14.17 -4.97
N GLN A 143 19.67 14.16 -3.89
CA GLN A 143 19.43 13.35 -2.68
C GLN A 143 18.72 14.17 -1.59
N PHE A 144 17.76 13.60 -0.86
CA PHE A 144 17.19 14.18 0.36
C PHE A 144 18.09 13.91 1.57
N SER A 145 19.37 14.25 1.46
CA SER A 145 20.40 13.93 2.47
C SER A 145 20.74 15.10 3.39
N LYS A 146 21.17 14.78 4.62
CA LYS A 146 21.70 15.74 5.61
C LYS A 146 22.82 16.65 5.06
N ASN A 147 23.57 16.18 4.06
CA ASN A 147 24.69 16.91 3.46
C ASN A 147 24.28 17.80 2.27
N THR A 148 23.00 17.81 1.91
CA THR A 148 22.47 18.45 0.69
C THR A 148 21.29 19.37 0.98
N VAL A 149 21.10 19.73 2.26
CA VAL A 149 20.04 20.66 2.68
C VAL A 149 20.20 21.98 1.90
N PRO A 150 19.13 22.51 1.27
CA PRO A 150 19.21 23.73 0.50
C PRO A 150 19.67 24.92 1.37
N ASP A 151 20.49 25.79 0.79
CA ASP A 151 20.95 27.00 1.48
C ASP A 151 19.75 27.84 1.92
N GLY A 152 19.71 28.17 3.21
CA GLY A 152 18.64 28.99 3.81
C GLY A 152 17.40 28.23 4.26
N TYR A 153 17.33 26.90 4.09
CA TYR A 153 16.23 26.10 4.63
C TYR A 153 16.33 25.98 6.16
N GLU A 154 15.26 26.36 6.86
CA GLU A 154 15.15 26.28 8.32
C GLU A 154 14.49 24.97 8.77
N GLY A 155 14.91 24.42 9.92
CA GLY A 155 14.28 23.24 10.52
C GLY A 155 14.74 21.89 9.97
N ALA A 156 15.77 21.85 9.11
CA ALA A 156 16.39 20.60 8.70
C ALA A 156 16.90 19.81 9.92
N HIS A 157 16.53 18.54 9.99
CA HIS A 157 16.89 17.69 11.12
C HIS A 157 16.98 16.23 10.68
N PHE A 158 17.90 15.49 11.32
CA PHE A 158 18.11 14.06 11.15
C PHE A 158 18.36 13.43 12.53
N PRO A 159 17.98 12.16 12.74
CA PRO A 159 18.13 11.53 14.03
C PRO A 159 19.60 11.35 14.42
N PRO A 160 19.89 11.12 15.72
CA PRO A 160 21.23 10.79 16.18
C PRO A 160 21.82 9.58 15.43
N SER A 161 23.15 9.53 15.35
CA SER A 161 23.90 8.44 14.74
C SER A 161 24.97 7.93 15.71
N PRO A 162 25.16 6.59 15.85
CA PRO A 162 24.41 5.53 15.17
C PRO A 162 23.05 5.23 15.84
N LEU A 163 22.15 4.59 15.10
CA LEU A 163 20.88 4.05 15.60
C LEU A 163 20.97 2.54 15.82
N TYR A 164 20.48 2.08 16.96
CA TYR A 164 20.44 0.66 17.36
C TYR A 164 19.10 0.02 16.95
N PRO A 165 19.07 -1.31 16.68
CA PRO A 165 20.11 -2.30 16.95
C PRO A 165 21.20 -2.42 15.86
N MET A 166 20.92 -1.96 14.63
CA MET A 166 21.79 -2.20 13.47
C MET A 166 23.10 -1.40 13.51
N ARG A 167 23.15 -0.33 14.33
CA ARG A 167 24.23 0.67 14.37
C ARG A 167 24.38 1.43 13.06
N ASP A 168 23.25 1.64 12.38
CA ASP A 168 23.14 2.35 11.11
C ASP A 168 22.84 3.84 11.32
N SER A 169 22.55 4.57 10.25
CA SER A 169 22.19 5.98 10.30
C SER A 169 21.16 6.31 9.22
N ILE A 170 20.13 7.05 9.59
CA ILE A 170 19.22 7.64 8.62
C ILE A 170 19.86 8.96 8.18
N ASP A 171 20.56 8.92 7.04
CA ASP A 171 21.28 10.08 6.48
C ASP A 171 20.59 10.68 5.24
N THR A 172 19.50 10.04 4.77
CA THR A 172 18.69 10.47 3.64
C THR A 172 17.26 9.92 3.74
N LEU A 173 16.30 10.64 3.15
CA LEU A 173 14.94 10.13 2.89
C LEU A 173 14.76 9.63 1.45
N GLY A 174 15.85 9.54 0.68
CA GLY A 174 15.86 9.02 -0.69
C GLY A 174 16.41 10.01 -1.71
N GLU A 175 15.94 9.93 -2.95
CA GLU A 175 16.46 10.72 -4.07
C GLU A 175 15.45 10.96 -5.19
N LEU A 176 15.72 11.98 -6.00
CA LEU A 176 15.06 12.24 -7.27
C LEU A 176 15.94 11.79 -8.44
N ARG A 177 15.30 11.17 -9.44
CA ARG A 177 15.88 10.88 -10.75
C ARG A 177 14.91 11.29 -11.85
N THR A 178 15.41 11.40 -13.08
CA THR A 178 14.55 11.49 -14.26
C THR A 178 14.82 10.36 -15.25
N ASP A 179 13.79 9.90 -15.95
CA ASP A 179 13.95 8.93 -17.03
C ASP A 179 14.43 9.60 -18.34
N GLN A 180 14.60 8.82 -19.40
CA GLN A 180 15.04 9.32 -20.71
C GLN A 180 14.09 10.36 -21.34
N ASP A 181 12.83 10.41 -20.92
CA ASP A 181 11.80 11.31 -21.44
C ASP A 181 11.56 12.52 -20.52
N GLY A 182 12.28 12.60 -19.40
CA GLY A 182 12.15 13.67 -18.40
C GLY A 182 11.00 13.47 -17.42
N ARG A 183 10.45 12.25 -17.30
CA ARG A 183 9.52 11.88 -16.23
C ARG A 183 10.27 11.83 -14.91
N LEU A 184 9.59 12.14 -13.81
CA LEU A 184 10.18 12.08 -12.48
C LEU A 184 10.12 10.66 -11.92
N LEU A 185 11.20 10.25 -11.27
CA LEU A 185 11.29 9.08 -10.41
C LEU A 185 11.62 9.55 -8.99
N VAL A 186 10.78 9.20 -8.02
CA VAL A 186 11.05 9.42 -6.59
C VAL A 186 11.39 8.09 -5.96
N LEU A 187 12.61 7.94 -5.45
CA LEU A 187 13.04 6.78 -4.67
C LEU A 187 13.06 7.16 -3.20
N GLY A 188 12.54 6.28 -2.34
CA GLY A 188 12.52 6.49 -0.89
C GLY A 188 13.82 6.13 -0.18
N GLY A 189 13.74 6.07 1.15
CA GLY A 189 14.79 5.60 2.05
C GLY A 189 15.17 4.12 1.86
N TYR A 190 16.09 3.67 2.70
CA TYR A 190 16.70 2.33 2.63
C TYR A 190 16.06 1.31 3.60
N GLY A 191 15.01 1.69 4.32
CA GLY A 191 14.33 0.85 5.30
C GLY A 191 15.07 0.79 6.63
N VAL A 192 15.92 1.78 6.91
CA VAL A 192 16.65 1.91 8.17
C VAL A 192 15.69 2.38 9.26
N SER A 193 15.68 1.65 10.37
CA SER A 193 14.95 2.00 11.58
C SER A 193 15.82 1.77 12.81
N GLY A 194 15.66 2.60 13.83
CA GLY A 194 16.39 2.40 15.08
C GLY A 194 16.19 3.48 16.13
N SER A 195 16.80 3.25 17.28
CA SER A 195 16.78 4.15 18.45
C SER A 195 18.17 4.68 18.77
N ALA A 196 18.23 5.88 19.35
CA ALA A 196 19.47 6.44 19.88
C ALA A 196 19.92 5.72 21.18
N ASP A 197 19.02 4.98 21.83
CA ASP A 197 19.32 4.19 23.02
C ASP A 197 19.80 2.77 22.62
N PRO A 198 21.03 2.37 23.00
CA PRO A 198 21.58 1.04 22.70
C PRO A 198 20.81 -0.12 23.34
N ASP A 199 20.07 0.14 24.41
CA ASP A 199 19.30 -0.86 25.13
C ASP A 199 17.79 -0.80 24.78
N ALA A 200 17.41 -0.01 23.78
CA ALA A 200 16.02 0.14 23.36
C ALA A 200 15.41 -1.18 22.89
N THR A 201 14.26 -1.49 23.46
CA THR A 201 13.36 -2.56 23.00
C THR A 201 12.15 -1.96 22.30
N ILE A 202 11.49 -2.75 21.45
CA ILE A 202 10.16 -2.44 20.94
C ILE A 202 9.16 -3.16 21.84
N THR A 203 8.21 -2.42 22.40
CA THR A 203 7.22 -2.97 23.36
C THR A 203 5.78 -2.73 22.93
N ASP A 204 5.57 -1.97 21.86
CA ASP A 204 4.27 -1.63 21.29
C ASP A 204 4.40 -1.62 19.77
N TYR A 205 3.44 -2.22 19.07
CA TYR A 205 3.45 -2.32 17.60
C TYR A 205 3.49 -0.95 16.89
N ALA A 206 2.98 0.12 17.51
CA ALA A 206 2.83 1.42 16.86
C ALA A 206 3.59 2.57 17.53
N ASN A 207 3.80 2.54 18.85
CA ASN A 207 4.22 3.69 19.64
C ASN A 207 5.48 3.41 20.45
N ASN A 208 6.64 3.64 19.84
CA ASN A 208 7.93 3.46 20.51
C ASN A 208 8.68 4.80 20.61
N ASP A 209 8.78 5.34 21.83
CA ASP A 209 9.54 6.55 22.09
C ASP A 209 11.05 6.32 21.86
N GLY A 210 11.74 7.33 21.33
CA GLY A 210 13.15 7.27 20.98
C GLY A 210 13.46 6.55 19.67
N TRP A 211 12.45 6.13 18.90
CA TRP A 211 12.63 5.43 17.62
C TRP A 211 12.42 6.33 16.40
N TRP A 212 13.16 6.03 15.34
CA TRP A 212 13.04 6.60 14.00
C TRP A 212 12.95 5.51 12.93
N ASP A 213 12.33 5.85 11.80
CA ASP A 213 12.41 5.09 10.54
C ASP A 213 12.54 6.06 9.34
N ASP A 214 12.97 5.56 8.18
CA ASP A 214 13.21 6.37 6.98
C ASP A 214 12.08 6.33 5.94
N THR A 215 10.87 5.93 6.35
CA THR A 215 9.66 6.18 5.56
C THR A 215 9.35 7.68 5.53
N SER A 216 8.56 8.15 4.58
CA SER A 216 8.24 9.58 4.44
C SER A 216 7.06 9.81 3.51
N ASP A 217 6.59 11.05 3.45
CA ASP A 217 5.69 11.53 2.40
C ASP A 217 5.98 12.98 2.04
N GLY A 218 5.42 13.42 0.92
CA GLY A 218 5.27 14.83 0.68
C GLY A 218 4.84 15.23 -0.73
N PRO A 219 4.74 16.55 -0.97
CA PRO A 219 4.18 17.09 -2.20
C PRO A 219 5.17 17.03 -3.36
N VAL A 220 4.63 16.85 -4.57
CA VAL A 220 5.36 16.84 -5.85
C VAL A 220 4.72 17.88 -6.78
N SER A 221 5.54 18.79 -7.33
CA SER A 221 5.13 19.78 -8.34
C SER A 221 5.99 19.71 -9.59
N ALA A 222 5.46 20.27 -10.68
CA ALA A 222 6.15 20.35 -11.96
C ALA A 222 5.85 21.69 -12.64
N VAL A 223 6.90 22.33 -13.16
CA VAL A 223 6.80 23.50 -14.04
C VAL A 223 7.27 23.08 -15.44
N ILE A 224 6.37 23.23 -16.42
CA ILE A 224 6.67 23.02 -17.83
C ILE A 224 7.10 24.37 -18.41
N GLU A 225 8.27 24.40 -19.03
CA GLU A 225 8.75 25.58 -19.75
C GLU A 225 8.71 25.30 -21.25
N PHE A 226 8.11 26.21 -22.00
CA PHE A 226 7.99 26.12 -23.45
C PHE A 226 9.06 26.96 -24.15
N SER A 227 9.29 26.64 -25.42
CA SER A 227 10.30 27.26 -26.27
C SER A 227 10.01 28.73 -26.59
N ASP A 228 8.77 29.17 -26.43
CA ASP A 228 8.36 30.58 -26.53
C ASP A 228 8.61 31.37 -25.24
N GLY A 229 9.14 30.71 -24.20
CA GLY A 229 9.41 31.29 -22.89
C GLY A 229 8.24 31.22 -21.91
N SER A 230 7.07 30.75 -22.33
CA SER A 230 5.92 30.56 -21.42
C SER A 230 6.18 29.43 -20.42
N ARG A 231 5.55 29.54 -19.25
CA ARG A 231 5.67 28.58 -18.15
C ARG A 231 4.30 28.20 -17.63
N ILE A 232 4.07 26.92 -17.42
CA ILE A 232 2.83 26.39 -16.86
C ILE A 232 3.16 25.49 -15.68
N GLU A 233 2.52 25.74 -14.54
CA GLU A 233 2.57 24.85 -13.40
C GLU A 233 1.49 23.77 -13.55
N ALA A 234 1.88 22.51 -13.44
CA ALA A 234 0.94 21.40 -13.44
C ALA A 234 0.24 21.29 -12.08
N LEU A 235 -1.01 20.82 -12.06
CA LEU A 235 -1.66 20.43 -10.81
C LEU A 235 -0.79 19.40 -10.09
N PRO A 236 -0.46 19.64 -8.81
CA PRO A 236 0.53 18.84 -8.11
C PRO A 236 0.00 17.44 -7.79
N ALA A 237 0.94 16.58 -7.42
CA ALA A 237 0.71 15.23 -6.90
C ALA A 237 1.35 15.09 -5.51
N HIS A 238 1.22 13.93 -4.91
CA HIS A 238 1.85 13.60 -3.62
C HIS A 238 2.56 12.25 -3.74
N VAL A 239 3.60 12.02 -2.97
CA VAL A 239 4.29 10.73 -2.92
C VAL A 239 4.29 10.17 -1.51
N LEU A 240 4.05 8.87 -1.38
CA LEU A 240 4.20 8.12 -0.15
C LEU A 240 5.40 7.18 -0.30
N VAL A 241 6.31 7.16 0.67
CA VAL A 241 7.38 6.18 0.81
C VAL A 241 6.98 5.21 1.90
N ALA A 242 6.68 3.97 1.52
CA ALA A 242 6.06 2.98 2.39
C ALA A 242 6.93 1.71 2.58
N PRO A 243 6.55 0.79 3.48
CA PRO A 243 7.13 -0.55 3.56
C PRO A 243 7.03 -1.32 2.22
N PRO A 244 7.83 -2.38 2.01
CA PRO A 244 7.69 -3.24 0.84
C PRO A 244 6.30 -3.89 0.73
N LYS A 245 5.88 -4.21 -0.50
CA LYS A 245 4.73 -5.10 -0.78
C LYS A 245 5.27 -6.46 -1.16
N TYR A 246 5.16 -7.44 -0.27
CA TYR A 246 5.73 -8.76 -0.52
C TYR A 246 4.89 -9.63 -1.45
N ALA A 247 3.68 -9.21 -1.85
CA ALA A 247 2.86 -9.91 -2.84
C ALA A 247 2.29 -8.93 -3.87
N PRO A 248 3.12 -8.32 -4.74
CA PRO A 248 2.71 -7.18 -5.58
C PRO A 248 1.48 -7.45 -6.45
N GLU A 249 1.35 -8.66 -6.98
CA GLU A 249 0.26 -9.09 -7.86
C GLU A 249 -1.02 -9.51 -7.11
N VAL A 250 -0.95 -9.63 -5.78
CA VAL A 250 -2.08 -9.98 -4.92
C VAL A 250 -2.74 -8.67 -4.46
N PRO A 251 -4.02 -8.43 -4.80
CA PRO A 251 -4.72 -7.22 -4.39
C PRO A 251 -5.27 -7.35 -2.96
N ASN A 252 -5.34 -6.22 -2.25
CA ASN A 252 -6.09 -6.16 -0.99
C ASN A 252 -7.60 -6.30 -1.28
N LEU A 253 -8.36 -6.90 -0.36
CA LEU A 253 -9.83 -6.98 -0.50
C LEU A 253 -10.44 -5.57 -0.60
N ILE A 254 -9.93 -4.66 0.22
CA ILE A 254 -10.22 -3.22 0.20
C ILE A 254 -8.90 -2.50 -0.03
N THR A 255 -8.82 -1.79 -1.15
CA THR A 255 -7.63 -1.04 -1.56
C THR A 255 -7.73 0.41 -1.10
N LEU A 256 -6.58 1.11 -1.05
CA LEU A 256 -6.58 2.53 -0.71
C LEU A 256 -7.42 3.34 -1.72
N TYR A 257 -7.46 2.92 -2.99
CA TYR A 257 -8.35 3.53 -3.99
C TYR A 257 -9.81 3.45 -3.55
N ASP A 258 -10.29 2.28 -3.12
CA ASP A 258 -11.68 2.07 -2.71
C ASP A 258 -12.08 2.97 -1.55
N THR A 259 -11.19 3.12 -0.56
CA THR A 259 -11.44 3.92 0.64
C THR A 259 -11.46 5.42 0.33
N ILE A 260 -10.53 5.90 -0.50
CA ILE A 260 -10.52 7.29 -0.93
C ILE A 260 -11.73 7.58 -1.82
N PHE A 261 -12.06 6.67 -2.75
CA PHE A 261 -13.23 6.79 -3.61
C PHE A 261 -14.52 6.91 -2.79
N ASP A 262 -14.70 6.04 -1.79
CA ASP A 262 -15.86 6.08 -0.91
C ASP A 262 -16.01 7.42 -0.17
N ALA A 263 -14.92 7.94 0.40
CA ALA A 263 -14.91 9.23 1.06
C ALA A 263 -15.30 10.39 0.11
N LEU A 264 -14.84 10.33 -1.14
CA LEU A 264 -15.17 11.33 -2.16
C LEU A 264 -16.61 11.21 -2.65
N VAL A 265 -17.14 10.00 -2.79
CA VAL A 265 -18.56 9.74 -3.12
C VAL A 265 -19.46 10.32 -2.02
N ARG A 266 -19.20 9.96 -0.77
CA ARG A 266 -20.02 10.39 0.37
C ARG A 266 -19.88 11.89 0.69
N SER A 267 -18.81 12.54 0.26
CA SER A 267 -18.64 14.00 0.35
C SER A 267 -19.25 14.77 -0.84
N GLY A 268 -19.86 14.08 -1.80
CA GLY A 268 -20.66 14.69 -2.87
C GLY A 268 -19.89 14.99 -4.16
N HIS A 269 -18.67 14.47 -4.34
CA HIS A 269 -17.95 14.61 -5.61
C HIS A 269 -18.54 13.77 -6.75
N TYR A 270 -19.42 12.81 -6.42
CA TYR A 270 -20.05 11.90 -7.38
C TYR A 270 -21.58 11.88 -7.23
N PRO A 271 -22.29 12.96 -7.64
CA PRO A 271 -23.73 13.11 -7.45
C PRO A 271 -24.57 12.07 -8.20
N ALA A 272 -24.00 11.44 -9.23
CA ALA A 272 -24.61 10.32 -9.93
C ALA A 272 -24.74 9.06 -9.06
N LEU A 273 -23.90 8.91 -8.04
CA LEU A 273 -23.91 7.78 -7.09
C LEU A 273 -24.60 8.18 -5.77
N TYR A 274 -24.25 9.35 -5.24
CA TYR A 274 -24.68 9.79 -3.92
C TYR A 274 -24.91 11.30 -3.89
N GLU A 275 -26.12 11.72 -3.50
CA GLU A 275 -26.50 13.13 -3.47
C GLU A 275 -27.42 13.41 -2.27
N ASN A 276 -27.16 14.51 -1.55
CA ASN A 276 -27.98 14.98 -0.43
C ASN A 276 -28.22 13.94 0.68
N GLY A 277 -27.27 13.04 0.93
CA GLY A 277 -27.41 12.00 1.95
C GLY A 277 -28.02 10.69 1.44
N PHE A 278 -28.31 10.57 0.14
CA PHE A 278 -29.01 9.43 -0.43
C PHE A 278 -28.22 8.77 -1.56
N TRP A 279 -28.12 7.44 -1.49
CA TRP A 279 -27.68 6.60 -2.60
C TRP A 279 -28.70 6.65 -3.75
N LYS A 280 -28.21 6.79 -4.98
CA LYS A 280 -29.03 6.80 -6.20
C LYS A 280 -29.40 5.37 -6.59
N SER A 281 -30.31 4.74 -5.86
CA SER A 281 -30.71 3.33 -6.07
C SER A 281 -31.81 3.14 -7.12
N GLY A 282 -32.02 1.89 -7.54
CA GLY A 282 -33.15 1.48 -8.40
C GLY A 282 -32.91 1.65 -9.91
N ALA A 283 -33.98 1.51 -10.69
CA ALA A 283 -33.96 1.50 -12.15
C ALA A 283 -33.42 2.81 -12.76
N ASP A 284 -33.80 3.94 -12.18
CA ASP A 284 -33.36 5.28 -12.60
C ASP A 284 -32.09 5.75 -11.87
N GLY A 285 -31.51 4.88 -11.04
CA GLY A 285 -30.31 5.14 -10.25
C GLY A 285 -29.00 4.82 -10.98
N PHE A 286 -27.92 4.86 -10.19
CA PHE A 286 -26.58 4.46 -10.61
C PHE A 286 -26.54 2.97 -10.96
N LYS A 287 -25.92 2.65 -12.09
CA LYS A 287 -25.74 1.28 -12.56
C LYS A 287 -24.25 0.98 -12.57
N PRO A 288 -23.71 0.22 -11.59
CA PRO A 288 -22.33 -0.22 -11.66
C PRO A 288 -22.12 -1.05 -12.93
N ASN A 289 -20.95 -0.94 -13.52
CA ASN A 289 -20.48 -1.87 -14.52
C ASN A 289 -19.88 -3.09 -13.81
N PHE A 290 -20.37 -4.27 -14.19
CA PHE A 290 -19.91 -5.53 -13.64
C PHE A 290 -18.40 -5.71 -13.81
N HIS A 291 -17.85 -5.33 -14.97
CA HIS A 291 -16.44 -5.53 -15.28
C HIS A 291 -15.52 -4.70 -14.37
N THR A 292 -15.89 -3.47 -14.03
CA THR A 292 -15.00 -2.48 -13.40
C THR A 292 -15.28 -2.23 -11.93
N GLU A 293 -16.53 -2.40 -11.48
CA GLU A 293 -16.94 -2.14 -10.09
C GLU A 293 -17.33 -3.39 -9.30
N ILE A 294 -17.79 -4.47 -9.93
CA ILE A 294 -18.30 -5.66 -9.20
C ILE A 294 -17.31 -6.81 -9.24
N ARG A 295 -16.88 -7.21 -10.44
CA ARG A 295 -15.98 -8.34 -10.63
C ARG A 295 -14.69 -8.20 -9.82
N PRO A 296 -13.98 -7.05 -9.82
CA PRO A 296 -12.75 -6.92 -9.04
C PRO A 296 -12.97 -7.18 -7.54
N LEU A 297 -14.10 -6.76 -6.97
CA LEU A 297 -14.41 -6.98 -5.54
C LEU A 297 -14.49 -8.46 -5.20
N LEU A 298 -15.14 -9.24 -6.06
CA LEU A 298 -15.30 -10.69 -5.88
C LEU A 298 -13.99 -11.43 -6.20
N GLU A 299 -13.30 -11.01 -7.26
CA GLU A 299 -12.06 -11.62 -7.73
C GLU A 299 -10.94 -11.52 -6.69
N ARG A 300 -10.83 -10.41 -5.95
CA ARG A 300 -9.83 -10.26 -4.86
C ARG A 300 -9.92 -11.39 -3.83
N ALA A 301 -11.11 -11.92 -3.54
CA ALA A 301 -11.28 -13.02 -2.62
C ALA A 301 -10.65 -14.33 -3.13
N THR A 302 -10.51 -14.51 -4.45
CA THR A 302 -9.86 -15.68 -5.06
C THR A 302 -8.33 -15.63 -4.95
N TYR A 303 -7.77 -14.47 -4.58
CA TYR A 303 -6.33 -14.32 -4.38
C TYR A 303 -5.89 -14.61 -2.94
N MET A 304 -6.76 -14.41 -1.96
CA MET A 304 -6.43 -14.58 -0.54
C MET A 304 -5.84 -15.96 -0.16
N PRO A 305 -6.29 -17.09 -0.74
CA PRO A 305 -5.69 -18.40 -0.44
C PRO A 305 -4.19 -18.51 -0.73
N TRP A 306 -3.64 -17.65 -1.61
CA TRP A 306 -2.21 -17.65 -1.94
C TRP A 306 -1.33 -17.03 -0.86
N VAL A 307 -1.92 -16.24 0.04
CA VAL A 307 -1.21 -15.44 1.05
C VAL A 307 -1.69 -15.71 2.48
N ALA A 308 -2.73 -16.53 2.66
CA ALA A 308 -3.29 -16.93 3.95
C ALA A 308 -3.76 -18.40 3.91
N ALA A 309 -3.79 -19.05 5.07
CA ALA A 309 -4.22 -20.44 5.19
C ALA A 309 -5.76 -20.57 5.12
N ILE A 310 -6.31 -20.52 3.90
CA ILE A 310 -7.74 -20.61 3.63
C ILE A 310 -8.05 -21.98 3.00
N PRO A 311 -9.06 -22.73 3.48
CA PRO A 311 -9.48 -23.96 2.81
C PRO A 311 -9.82 -23.71 1.33
N PRO A 312 -9.55 -24.63 0.39
CA PRO A 312 -9.65 -24.35 -1.05
C PRO A 312 -11.07 -24.24 -1.64
N LYS A 313 -12.12 -24.56 -0.88
CA LYS A 313 -13.52 -24.59 -1.38
C LYS A 313 -14.32 -23.27 -1.46
N PRO A 314 -14.06 -22.17 -0.72
CA PRO A 314 -14.97 -21.04 -0.59
C PRO A 314 -14.80 -19.88 -1.61
N HIS A 315 -13.99 -19.99 -2.67
CA HIS A 315 -13.68 -18.82 -3.53
C HIS A 315 -13.70 -19.08 -5.05
N HIS A 316 -14.59 -19.92 -5.55
CA HIS A 316 -14.82 -20.07 -7.00
C HIS A 316 -16.08 -19.34 -7.43
N PHE A 317 -15.95 -18.41 -8.39
CA PHE A 317 -17.05 -17.62 -8.92
C PHE A 317 -17.27 -17.93 -10.40
N ASP A 318 -18.53 -18.07 -10.80
CA ASP A 318 -18.92 -18.14 -12.21
C ASP A 318 -19.21 -16.72 -12.70
N PHE A 319 -18.16 -16.01 -13.13
CA PHE A 319 -18.27 -14.60 -13.52
C PHE A 319 -19.14 -14.38 -14.75
N GLU A 320 -19.27 -15.37 -15.63
CA GLU A 320 -20.20 -15.30 -16.77
C GLU A 320 -21.64 -15.19 -16.27
N LYS A 321 -22.05 -16.04 -15.32
CA LYS A 321 -23.40 -15.98 -14.72
C LYS A 321 -23.60 -14.73 -13.86
N LEU A 322 -22.59 -14.34 -13.09
CA LEU A 322 -22.68 -13.19 -12.19
C LEU A 322 -22.76 -11.86 -12.95
N GLY A 323 -22.19 -11.79 -14.15
CA GLY A 323 -22.23 -10.63 -15.04
C GLY A 323 -23.24 -10.72 -16.18
N ALA A 324 -24.04 -11.79 -16.25
CA ALA A 324 -24.98 -12.01 -17.34
C ALA A 324 -26.05 -10.90 -17.41
N THR A 325 -26.32 -10.43 -18.62
CA THR A 325 -27.32 -9.39 -18.90
C THR A 325 -28.48 -9.91 -19.75
N GLY A 326 -29.67 -9.35 -19.55
CA GLY A 326 -30.88 -9.61 -20.31
C GLY A 326 -30.97 -8.80 -21.60
N THR A 327 -32.10 -8.90 -22.29
CA THR A 327 -32.34 -8.19 -23.57
C THR A 327 -32.42 -6.67 -23.43
N ASP A 328 -32.65 -6.17 -22.23
CA ASP A 328 -32.65 -4.74 -21.88
C ASP A 328 -31.23 -4.20 -21.57
N GLY A 329 -30.21 -5.05 -21.63
CA GLY A 329 -28.83 -4.71 -21.31
C GLY A 329 -28.53 -4.62 -19.81
N LEU A 330 -29.49 -4.98 -18.95
CA LEU A 330 -29.36 -4.98 -17.50
C LEU A 330 -29.19 -6.40 -16.95
N GLY A 331 -28.99 -6.56 -15.64
CA GLY A 331 -28.72 -7.85 -15.02
C GLY A 331 -29.82 -8.90 -15.23
N ALA A 332 -29.46 -10.05 -15.80
CA ALA A 332 -30.37 -11.14 -16.13
C ALA A 332 -31.13 -11.68 -14.89
N PRO A 333 -32.48 -11.63 -14.84
CA PRO A 333 -33.26 -11.98 -13.65
C PRO A 333 -33.06 -13.42 -13.15
N GLU A 334 -32.79 -14.37 -14.05
CA GLU A 334 -32.55 -15.78 -13.71
C GLU A 334 -31.36 -16.01 -12.78
N TYR A 335 -30.39 -15.08 -12.74
CA TYR A 335 -29.23 -15.14 -11.85
C TYR A 335 -29.36 -14.26 -10.60
N GLN A 336 -30.49 -13.58 -10.39
CA GLN A 336 -30.69 -12.72 -9.21
C GLN A 336 -30.51 -13.49 -7.89
N GLY A 337 -31.05 -14.71 -7.78
CA GLY A 337 -30.89 -15.55 -6.60
C GLY A 337 -29.43 -15.94 -6.33
N PHE A 338 -28.62 -16.13 -7.37
CA PHE A 338 -27.20 -16.44 -7.23
C PHE A 338 -26.40 -15.22 -6.74
N ARG A 339 -26.73 -14.03 -7.26
CA ARG A 339 -26.16 -12.76 -6.77
C ARG A 339 -26.56 -12.48 -5.32
N GLN A 340 -27.83 -12.71 -4.97
CA GLN A 340 -28.34 -12.57 -3.60
C GLN A 340 -27.60 -13.50 -2.63
N TYR A 341 -27.39 -14.76 -3.01
CA TYR A 341 -26.64 -15.71 -2.20
C TYR A 341 -25.25 -15.18 -1.82
N ILE A 342 -24.55 -14.49 -2.72
CA ILE A 342 -23.24 -13.89 -2.41
C ILE A 342 -23.40 -12.74 -1.41
N LEU A 343 -24.34 -11.82 -1.66
CA LEU A 343 -24.58 -10.66 -0.78
C LEU A 343 -24.99 -11.08 0.64
N ASP A 344 -25.69 -12.21 0.80
CA ASP A 344 -26.13 -12.72 2.10
C ASP A 344 -24.96 -13.05 3.05
N PHE A 345 -23.75 -13.27 2.54
CA PHE A 345 -22.54 -13.44 3.36
C PHE A 345 -21.77 -12.14 3.55
N ILE A 346 -22.04 -11.08 2.79
CA ILE A 346 -21.29 -9.83 2.90
C ILE A 346 -21.81 -9.02 4.09
N ARG A 347 -20.90 -8.67 5.00
CA ARG A 347 -21.19 -7.85 6.16
C ARG A 347 -21.73 -6.47 5.74
N PRO A 348 -22.96 -6.12 6.13
CA PRO A 348 -23.52 -4.82 5.82
C PRO A 348 -22.86 -3.69 6.66
N PRO A 349 -22.95 -2.43 6.20
CA PRO A 349 -22.58 -1.27 7.02
C PRO A 349 -23.27 -1.30 8.39
N TYR A 350 -22.58 -0.81 9.43
CA TYR A 350 -23.04 -0.77 10.82
C TYR A 350 -23.13 -2.14 11.53
N GLN A 351 -22.66 -3.22 10.89
CA GLN A 351 -22.54 -4.56 11.48
C GLN A 351 -21.07 -4.99 11.60
N GLU A 352 -20.15 -4.05 11.79
CA GLU A 352 -18.71 -4.27 11.98
C GLU A 352 -18.40 -5.12 13.22
N ASN A 353 -19.38 -5.34 14.08
CA ASN A 353 -19.27 -6.16 15.29
C ASN A 353 -19.99 -7.52 15.20
N ASP A 354 -20.60 -7.81 14.05
CA ASP A 354 -21.26 -9.09 13.78
C ASP A 354 -20.38 -9.96 12.86
N ILE A 355 -20.15 -11.20 13.31
CA ILE A 355 -19.40 -12.21 12.53
C ILE A 355 -20.29 -13.27 11.90
N LEU A 356 -21.55 -13.36 12.34
CA LEU A 356 -22.52 -14.34 11.86
C LEU A 356 -23.71 -13.65 11.23
N THR A 357 -24.13 -14.15 10.07
CA THR A 357 -25.43 -13.84 9.46
C THR A 357 -26.58 -14.32 10.36
N ALA A 358 -27.79 -13.85 10.08
CA ALA A 358 -29.01 -14.35 10.74
C ALA A 358 -29.21 -15.88 10.59
N SER A 359 -28.60 -16.50 9.58
CA SER A 359 -28.65 -17.95 9.33
C SER A 359 -27.57 -18.74 10.09
N GLY A 360 -26.66 -18.05 10.78
CA GLY A 360 -25.51 -18.64 11.49
C GLY A 360 -24.27 -18.86 10.64
N ALA A 361 -24.29 -18.49 9.35
CA ALA A 361 -23.10 -18.52 8.49
C ALA A 361 -22.13 -17.39 8.83
N THR A 362 -20.82 -17.61 8.65
CA THR A 362 -19.79 -16.58 8.89
C THR A 362 -19.80 -15.51 7.80
N MET A 363 -19.80 -14.23 8.20
CA MET A 363 -19.78 -13.10 7.29
C MET A 363 -18.39 -12.80 6.72
N MET A 364 -18.38 -12.19 5.54
CA MET A 364 -17.21 -11.75 4.78
C MET A 364 -17.16 -10.22 4.67
N PRO A 365 -15.96 -9.61 4.54
CA PRO A 365 -14.64 -10.25 4.60
C PRO A 365 -14.31 -10.85 5.97
N TYR A 366 -13.56 -11.96 5.99
CA TYR A 366 -13.10 -12.61 7.21
C TYR A 366 -11.75 -12.04 7.67
N LEU A 367 -11.72 -10.72 7.89
CA LEU A 367 -10.54 -9.97 8.33
C LEU A 367 -10.86 -9.19 9.62
N ALA A 368 -9.82 -8.82 10.35
CA ALA A 368 -9.89 -7.92 11.49
C ALA A 368 -10.43 -6.53 11.08
N GLY A 369 -11.12 -5.83 11.97
CA GLY A 369 -11.63 -4.48 11.74
C GLY A 369 -10.69 -3.39 12.27
N ASP A 370 -11.10 -2.12 12.12
CA ASP A 370 -10.27 -0.95 12.46
C ASP A 370 -9.97 -0.82 13.96
N ASN A 371 -10.80 -1.41 14.83
CA ASN A 371 -10.67 -1.30 16.27
C ASN A 371 -11.16 -2.59 16.94
N CYS A 372 -10.26 -3.57 16.99
CA CYS A 372 -10.52 -4.90 17.51
C CYS A 372 -9.45 -5.42 18.50
N LEU A 373 -8.38 -4.65 18.75
CA LEU A 373 -7.26 -5.07 19.60
C LEU A 373 -7.69 -5.24 21.07
N VAL A 374 -8.56 -4.35 21.56
CA VAL A 374 -9.06 -4.36 22.94
C VAL A 374 -10.57 -4.59 22.94
N LEU A 375 -10.98 -5.83 23.28
CA LEU A 375 -12.39 -6.26 23.19
C LEU A 375 -13.37 -5.38 23.98
N SER A 376 -12.97 -4.81 25.12
CA SER A 376 -13.84 -3.97 25.94
C SER A 376 -14.17 -2.62 25.33
N THR A 377 -13.36 -2.16 24.36
CA THR A 377 -13.49 -0.86 23.68
C THR A 377 -13.60 -1.01 22.16
N ALA A 378 -13.74 -2.24 21.67
CA ALA A 378 -13.84 -2.53 20.25
C ALA A 378 -15.13 -1.93 19.67
N THR A 379 -14.97 -1.14 18.62
CA THR A 379 -16.08 -0.50 17.89
C THR A 379 -16.18 -0.98 16.45
N SER A 380 -15.11 -1.60 15.93
CA SER A 380 -15.03 -2.18 14.59
C SER A 380 -14.20 -3.46 14.69
N LYS A 381 -14.87 -4.55 15.08
CA LYS A 381 -14.23 -5.86 15.30
C LYS A 381 -13.79 -6.53 14.01
N TYR A 382 -14.59 -6.41 12.96
CA TYR A 382 -14.42 -7.14 11.70
C TYR A 382 -14.48 -6.20 10.50
N MET A 383 -13.62 -6.44 9.52
CA MET A 383 -13.56 -5.64 8.30
C MET A 383 -14.88 -5.68 7.53
N ARG A 384 -15.26 -4.61 6.84
CA ARG A 384 -16.36 -4.65 5.86
C ARG A 384 -15.97 -3.99 4.55
N LEU A 385 -16.77 -4.20 3.51
CA LEU A 385 -16.67 -3.38 2.30
C LEU A 385 -16.99 -1.92 2.63
N THR A 386 -16.51 -0.98 1.80
CA THR A 386 -16.91 0.42 1.92
C THR A 386 -18.41 0.59 1.66
N ASP A 387 -19.00 1.70 2.09
CA ASP A 387 -20.44 1.93 1.88
C ASP A 387 -20.76 1.97 0.38
N THR A 388 -19.88 2.59 -0.40
CA THR A 388 -20.00 2.69 -1.86
C THR A 388 -19.94 1.31 -2.52
N GLN A 389 -18.98 0.46 -2.14
CA GLN A 389 -18.91 -0.91 -2.65
C GLN A 389 -20.15 -1.73 -2.28
N TYR A 390 -20.61 -1.62 -1.03
CA TYR A 390 -21.81 -2.33 -0.59
C TYR A 390 -23.06 -1.86 -1.35
N PHE A 391 -23.23 -0.56 -1.56
CA PHE A 391 -24.29 0.00 -2.38
C PHE A 391 -24.24 -0.52 -3.83
N MET A 392 -23.05 -0.58 -4.44
CA MET A 392 -22.89 -1.13 -5.79
C MET A 392 -23.26 -2.62 -5.84
N LEU A 393 -22.91 -3.40 -4.81
CA LEU A 393 -23.36 -4.79 -4.71
C LEU A 393 -24.89 -4.90 -4.58
N GLN A 394 -25.55 -4.00 -3.85
CA GLN A 394 -27.02 -3.99 -3.77
C GLN A 394 -27.67 -3.72 -5.13
N GLN A 395 -27.16 -2.74 -5.89
CA GLN A 395 -27.63 -2.47 -7.25
C GLN A 395 -27.38 -3.66 -8.18
N TRP A 396 -26.18 -4.26 -8.09
CA TRP A 396 -25.83 -5.46 -8.83
C TRP A 396 -26.76 -6.62 -8.50
N VAL A 397 -27.07 -6.92 -7.23
CA VAL A 397 -28.03 -7.98 -6.87
C VAL A 397 -29.42 -7.68 -7.40
N ALA A 398 -29.86 -6.42 -7.33
CA ALA A 398 -31.18 -6.01 -7.80
C ALA A 398 -31.35 -6.07 -9.33
N GLY A 399 -30.28 -6.28 -10.11
CA GLY A 399 -30.32 -6.28 -11.58
C GLY A 399 -30.03 -4.93 -12.21
N TRP A 400 -29.77 -3.89 -11.41
CA TRP A 400 -29.48 -2.55 -11.88
C TRP A 400 -28.00 -2.36 -12.17
N PHE A 401 -27.44 -3.19 -13.05
CA PHE A 401 -26.03 -3.12 -13.46
C PHE A 401 -25.90 -3.29 -14.98
N VAL A 402 -24.79 -2.81 -15.54
CA VAL A 402 -24.41 -3.02 -16.94
C VAL A 402 -23.16 -3.89 -17.03
N ASN A 403 -22.86 -4.47 -18.18
CA ASN A 403 -21.63 -5.25 -18.37
C ASN A 403 -21.04 -4.95 -19.73
N HIS A 404 -20.09 -4.02 -19.75
CA HIS A 404 -19.38 -3.60 -20.95
C HIS A 404 -17.87 -3.62 -20.69
N PRO A 405 -17.04 -3.83 -21.72
CA PRO A 405 -15.58 -3.72 -21.59
C PRO A 405 -15.19 -2.36 -21.01
N GLU A 406 -14.01 -2.29 -20.38
CA GLU A 406 -13.42 -1.00 -19.99
C GLU A 406 -13.22 -0.10 -21.20
N ASP A 407 -13.59 1.17 -21.03
CA ASP A 407 -13.12 2.23 -21.91
C ASP A 407 -11.60 2.40 -21.68
N GLY A 408 -10.84 2.72 -22.74
CA GLY A 408 -9.37 2.62 -22.75
C GLY A 408 -8.61 3.48 -21.72
N ASP A 409 -7.29 3.36 -21.71
CA ASP A 409 -6.38 3.98 -20.73
C ASP A 409 -6.51 5.51 -20.65
N ALA A 410 -7.13 6.01 -19.59
CA ALA A 410 -7.09 7.42 -19.18
C ALA A 410 -5.93 7.68 -18.21
N ALA A 411 -5.39 8.91 -18.15
CA ALA A 411 -4.31 9.24 -17.22
C ALA A 411 -4.69 8.97 -15.74
N GLU A 412 -5.97 9.08 -15.39
CA GLU A 412 -6.52 8.72 -14.10
C GLU A 412 -6.29 7.25 -13.71
N SER A 413 -6.17 6.33 -14.68
CA SER A 413 -5.94 4.90 -14.42
C SER A 413 -4.61 4.67 -13.70
N LEU A 414 -3.60 5.53 -13.92
CA LEU A 414 -2.32 5.46 -13.20
C LEU A 414 -2.51 5.69 -11.70
N THR A 415 -3.40 6.61 -11.31
CA THR A 415 -3.71 6.84 -9.89
C THR A 415 -4.39 5.63 -9.28
N ARG A 416 -5.35 5.04 -10.00
CA ARG A 416 -6.02 3.81 -9.56
C ARG A 416 -5.02 2.65 -9.43
N ALA A 417 -4.16 2.45 -10.42
CA ALA A 417 -3.14 1.41 -10.39
C ALA A 417 -2.18 1.53 -9.20
N ALA A 418 -1.72 2.75 -8.88
CA ALA A 418 -0.87 2.99 -7.73
C ALA A 418 -1.61 2.65 -6.41
N LEU A 419 -2.85 3.12 -6.26
CA LEU A 419 -3.62 2.99 -5.03
C LEU A 419 -4.29 1.62 -4.83
N ASP A 420 -4.59 0.89 -5.90
CA ASP A 420 -5.07 -0.50 -5.87
C ASP A 420 -4.01 -1.45 -5.25
N ASN A 421 -2.75 -1.04 -5.30
CA ASN A 421 -1.62 -1.75 -4.71
C ASN A 421 -1.37 -1.41 -3.23
N CYS A 422 -2.24 -0.62 -2.59
CA CYS A 422 -2.12 -0.23 -1.19
C CYS A 422 -3.27 -0.77 -0.34
N VAL A 423 -3.04 -0.87 0.96
CA VAL A 423 -4.07 -1.25 1.93
C VAL A 423 -5.10 -0.13 2.07
N GLY A 424 -6.39 -0.45 1.87
CA GLY A 424 -7.50 0.47 2.13
C GLY A 424 -8.18 0.28 3.47
N GLY A 425 -7.87 -0.83 4.15
CA GLY A 425 -8.33 -1.13 5.48
C GLY A 425 -8.11 -2.62 5.81
N PRO A 426 -8.29 -3.02 7.08
CA PRO A 426 -8.58 -2.13 8.22
C PRO A 426 -7.44 -1.14 8.50
N PHE A 427 -7.69 -0.11 9.32
CA PHE A 427 -6.70 0.90 9.72
C PHE A 427 -6.40 0.85 11.21
N SER A 428 -5.49 -0.06 11.58
CA SER A 428 -4.95 -0.19 12.94
C SER A 428 -3.44 -0.46 12.95
N PRO A 429 -2.59 0.45 12.43
CA PRO A 429 -2.90 1.68 11.71
C PRO A 429 -3.12 1.49 10.20
N GLY A 430 -2.75 0.36 9.61
CA GLY A 430 -2.64 0.18 8.16
C GLY A 430 -1.16 0.15 7.73
N ILE A 431 -0.86 0.20 6.43
CA ILE A 431 0.52 0.05 5.94
C ILE A 431 1.08 1.32 5.29
N GLU A 432 0.52 1.75 4.14
CA GLU A 432 1.01 2.94 3.44
C GLU A 432 0.43 4.25 3.98
N MET A 433 -0.85 4.22 4.31
CA MET A 433 -1.65 5.35 4.79
C MET A 433 -2.72 4.78 5.74
N THR A 434 -3.28 5.65 6.60
CA THR A 434 -4.30 5.26 7.58
C THR A 434 -5.65 5.93 7.30
N TRP A 435 -6.53 5.95 8.29
CA TRP A 435 -7.86 6.57 8.31
C TRP A 435 -7.88 8.02 7.80
N ILE A 436 -6.77 8.75 7.82
CA ILE A 436 -6.69 10.11 7.26
C ILE A 436 -7.08 10.14 5.77
N SER A 437 -6.90 9.02 5.06
CA SER A 437 -7.36 8.81 3.68
C SER A 437 -8.87 8.96 3.50
N ARG A 438 -9.67 8.73 4.56
CA ARG A 438 -11.13 8.86 4.57
C ARG A 438 -11.60 10.29 4.75
N ASN A 439 -10.72 11.22 5.14
CA ASN A 439 -11.11 12.59 5.42
C ASN A 439 -11.15 13.41 4.11
N PRO A 440 -12.34 13.81 3.61
CA PRO A 440 -12.44 14.52 2.34
C PRO A 440 -11.73 15.88 2.39
N ALA A 441 -11.50 16.45 3.58
CA ALA A 441 -10.85 17.74 3.74
C ALA A 441 -9.38 17.72 3.31
N ILE A 442 -8.71 16.58 3.23
CA ILE A 442 -7.32 16.53 2.74
C ILE A 442 -7.23 16.63 1.22
N TYR A 443 -8.35 16.50 0.49
CA TYR A 443 -8.37 16.53 -0.96
C TYR A 443 -8.81 17.91 -1.48
N ARG A 444 -8.17 18.35 -2.56
CA ARG A 444 -8.56 19.56 -3.32
C ARG A 444 -9.50 19.22 -4.48
N GLN A 445 -9.28 18.06 -5.10
CA GLN A 445 -10.07 17.44 -6.16
C GLN A 445 -10.05 15.92 -5.90
N PRO A 446 -10.93 15.12 -6.52
CA PRO A 446 -10.88 13.67 -6.38
C PRO A 446 -9.46 13.11 -6.53
N PHE A 447 -9.01 12.37 -5.52
CA PHE A 447 -7.67 11.76 -5.39
C PHE A 447 -6.48 12.72 -5.37
N ARG A 448 -6.66 14.05 -5.46
CA ARG A 448 -5.58 15.04 -5.37
C ARG A 448 -5.51 15.64 -3.98
N ILE A 449 -4.47 15.26 -3.24
CA ILE A 449 -4.17 15.85 -1.93
C ILE A 449 -3.97 17.36 -2.07
N ARG A 450 -4.54 18.12 -1.13
CA ARG A 450 -4.34 19.55 -0.98
C ARG A 450 -2.95 19.77 -0.40
N ASN A 451 -1.95 19.83 -1.25
CA ASN A 451 -0.56 20.05 -0.85
C ASN A 451 -0.31 21.47 -0.32
N HIS A 452 0.54 21.57 0.69
CA HIS A 452 1.16 22.79 1.18
C HIS A 452 2.69 22.69 1.03
N PHE A 453 3.27 23.54 0.18
CA PHE A 453 4.71 23.56 -0.08
C PHE A 453 5.41 24.52 0.89
N VAL A 454 6.52 24.08 1.48
CA VAL A 454 7.25 24.83 2.52
C VAL A 454 8.71 24.99 2.09
N PRO A 455 9.01 25.92 1.16
CA PRO A 455 10.33 26.00 0.54
C PRO A 455 11.46 26.48 1.47
N GLU A 456 11.11 27.20 2.55
CA GLU A 456 12.07 27.83 3.47
C GLU A 456 12.05 27.19 4.88
N GLY A 457 11.07 26.32 5.16
CA GLY A 457 10.87 25.75 6.49
C GLY A 457 10.50 26.78 7.58
N PRO A 458 10.45 26.35 8.86
CA PRO A 458 10.34 24.95 9.28
C PRO A 458 8.94 24.38 8.99
N LEU A 459 8.81 23.06 8.94
CA LEU A 459 7.51 22.40 8.86
C LEU A 459 6.70 22.62 10.15
N SER A 460 5.37 22.71 10.03
CA SER A 460 4.49 22.81 11.20
C SER A 460 4.28 21.47 11.87
N LEU A 461 4.04 21.54 13.18
CA LEU A 461 3.67 20.41 14.03
C LEU A 461 2.17 20.38 14.34
N ASP A 462 1.37 21.24 13.69
CA ASP A 462 -0.06 21.36 13.95
C ASP A 462 -0.88 20.37 13.10
N PHE A 463 -2.11 20.11 13.57
CA PHE A 463 -3.15 19.45 12.78
C PHE A 463 -4.08 20.49 12.16
N ASP A 464 -3.72 21.03 10.99
CA ASP A 464 -4.57 21.96 10.22
C ASP A 464 -4.79 21.48 8.77
N LEU A 465 -5.94 20.85 8.54
CA LEU A 465 -6.33 20.36 7.21
C LEU A 465 -6.70 21.49 6.23
N LYS A 466 -7.01 22.70 6.71
CA LYS A 466 -7.39 23.82 5.84
C LYS A 466 -6.18 24.39 5.11
N ARG A 467 -5.05 24.45 5.80
CA ARG A 467 -3.75 24.85 5.23
C ARG A 467 -3.32 23.93 4.09
N GLY A 468 -3.67 22.65 4.18
CA GLY A 468 -3.17 21.59 3.31
C GLY A 468 -2.08 20.78 3.98
N MET A 469 -1.74 19.65 3.35
CA MET A 469 -0.79 18.66 3.84
C MET A 469 0.63 19.10 3.49
N GLU A 470 1.46 19.28 4.51
CA GLU A 470 2.91 19.44 4.38
C GLU A 470 3.62 18.10 4.19
N PRO A 471 4.92 18.11 3.80
CA PRO A 471 5.77 16.93 3.90
C PRO A 471 5.63 16.21 5.26
N GLY A 472 5.44 14.90 5.23
CA GLY A 472 5.31 14.06 6.42
C GLY A 472 3.93 14.07 7.08
N ASP A 473 2.97 14.91 6.63
CA ASP A 473 1.66 15.01 7.27
C ASP A 473 0.77 13.79 7.00
N VAL A 474 1.04 13.01 5.94
CA VAL A 474 0.20 11.86 5.55
C VAL A 474 0.59 10.58 6.30
N THR A 475 1.88 10.34 6.53
CA THR A 475 2.38 9.10 7.14
C THR A 475 2.72 9.24 8.61
N ARG A 476 2.64 10.43 9.21
CA ARG A 476 2.93 10.65 10.64
C ARG A 476 2.11 9.83 11.63
N TYR A 477 0.95 9.33 11.19
CA TYR A 477 0.05 8.49 11.98
C TYR A 477 0.52 7.03 12.11
N MET A 478 1.33 6.58 11.15
CA MET A 478 1.73 5.17 11.07
C MET A 478 2.64 4.79 12.24
N ALA A 479 2.82 3.49 12.43
CA ALA A 479 3.72 2.94 13.43
C ALA A 479 5.15 3.47 13.31
N ILE A 480 5.82 3.56 14.46
CA ILE A 480 7.25 3.87 14.54
C ILE A 480 7.97 2.92 15.49
N PRO A 481 8.93 2.12 14.99
CA PRO A 481 9.25 1.95 13.57
C PRO A 481 8.17 1.13 12.84
N TRP A 482 8.04 1.28 11.52
CA TRP A 482 7.06 0.53 10.71
C TRP A 482 7.22 -1.01 10.81
N GLN A 483 8.43 -1.50 11.09
CA GLN A 483 8.70 -2.95 11.21
C GLN A 483 7.97 -3.60 12.38
N ALA A 484 7.70 -2.87 13.47
CA ALA A 484 6.96 -3.41 14.62
C ALA A 484 5.53 -3.80 14.22
N ASP A 485 4.81 -2.83 13.65
CA ASP A 485 3.51 -3.06 13.04
C ASP A 485 3.58 -4.18 12.00
N PHE A 486 4.52 -4.11 11.05
CA PHE A 486 4.64 -5.11 10.00
C PHE A 486 4.87 -6.55 10.51
N ASN A 487 5.52 -6.70 11.66
CA ASN A 487 5.67 -7.99 12.34
C ASN A 487 4.32 -8.49 12.89
N GLU A 488 3.63 -7.64 13.66
CA GLU A 488 2.35 -7.92 14.31
C GLU A 488 1.14 -7.96 13.35
N CYS A 489 1.29 -7.46 12.13
CA CYS A 489 0.35 -7.51 10.99
C CYS A 489 0.00 -8.95 10.52
N SER A 490 -0.21 -9.91 11.43
CA SER A 490 -0.43 -11.33 11.15
C SER A 490 -1.89 -11.75 11.43
N SER A 491 -2.12 -12.56 12.47
CA SER A 491 -3.43 -13.03 12.90
C SER A 491 -3.91 -12.31 14.17
N GLN A 492 -5.21 -12.02 14.22
CA GLN A 492 -5.88 -11.47 15.38
C GLN A 492 -6.81 -12.52 16.02
N PRO A 493 -6.52 -12.98 17.25
CA PRO A 493 -7.49 -13.70 18.05
C PRO A 493 -8.66 -12.79 18.40
N LEU A 494 -9.88 -13.18 18.00
CA LEU A 494 -11.09 -12.39 18.25
C LEU A 494 -12.32 -13.29 18.37
N ASP A 495 -13.07 -13.15 19.47
CA ASP A 495 -14.31 -13.90 19.73
C ASP A 495 -14.20 -15.42 19.46
N GLY A 496 -13.11 -16.04 19.94
CA GLY A 496 -12.85 -17.47 19.81
C GLY A 496 -12.39 -17.92 18.41
N ARG A 497 -12.08 -16.97 17.52
CA ARG A 497 -11.60 -17.18 16.15
C ARG A 497 -10.22 -16.56 15.96
N ARG A 498 -9.57 -16.90 14.84
CA ARG A 498 -8.41 -16.18 14.32
C ARG A 498 -8.80 -15.51 13.01
N LEU A 499 -8.63 -14.20 12.94
CA LEU A 499 -8.80 -13.38 11.73
C LEU A 499 -7.43 -12.96 11.22
N TRP A 500 -7.38 -12.43 10.01
CA TRP A 500 -6.17 -11.85 9.43
C TRP A 500 -6.24 -10.33 9.34
N TRP A 501 -5.07 -9.68 9.37
CA TRP A 501 -4.94 -8.24 9.10
C TRP A 501 -4.81 -7.96 7.59
N TRP A 502 -3.60 -7.98 7.03
CA TRP A 502 -3.33 -7.60 5.63
C TRP A 502 -2.53 -8.64 4.83
N PRO A 503 -3.05 -9.86 4.58
CA PRO A 503 -2.29 -10.94 3.90
C PRO A 503 -1.72 -10.56 2.52
N ALA A 504 -2.41 -9.73 1.74
CA ALA A 504 -1.96 -9.32 0.41
C ALA A 504 -0.79 -8.31 0.43
N GLN A 505 -0.57 -7.64 1.55
CA GLN A 505 0.55 -6.71 1.72
C GLN A 505 1.72 -7.39 2.44
N ARG A 506 1.38 -8.18 3.47
CA ARG A 506 2.26 -8.95 4.35
C ARG A 506 1.71 -10.37 4.43
N PRO A 507 2.21 -11.32 3.63
CA PRO A 507 1.70 -12.69 3.63
C PRO A 507 1.79 -13.34 5.02
N GLU A 508 0.81 -14.17 5.36
CA GLU A 508 0.89 -15.02 6.55
C GLU A 508 1.39 -16.42 6.19
N PHE A 509 0.89 -16.94 5.06
CA PHE A 509 1.27 -18.22 4.49
C PHE A 509 1.57 -18.06 3.01
N VAL A 510 2.52 -18.85 2.49
CA VAL A 510 2.94 -18.84 1.09
C VAL A 510 3.11 -20.26 0.58
N TYR A 511 3.03 -20.45 -0.72
CA TYR A 511 3.36 -21.71 -1.38
C TYR A 511 4.82 -21.71 -1.81
N LEU A 512 5.52 -22.82 -1.62
CA LEU A 512 6.89 -22.97 -2.11
C LEU A 512 6.91 -23.37 -3.58
N GLU A 513 7.91 -22.95 -4.33
CA GLU A 513 8.11 -23.51 -5.67
C GLU A 513 8.35 -25.04 -5.56
N PRO A 514 7.73 -25.85 -6.42
CA PRO A 514 7.87 -27.29 -6.34
C PRO A 514 9.28 -27.69 -6.74
N GLN A 515 9.93 -28.42 -5.86
CA GLN A 515 11.18 -29.08 -6.18
C GLN A 515 10.86 -30.38 -6.94
N PRO A 516 11.50 -30.65 -8.09
CA PRO A 516 11.38 -31.94 -8.75
C PRO A 516 11.82 -33.04 -7.78
N GLN A 517 10.88 -33.84 -7.26
CA GLN A 517 11.25 -34.94 -6.38
C GLN A 517 12.02 -36.00 -7.20
N PRO A 518 13.21 -36.45 -6.75
CA PRO A 518 13.81 -37.66 -7.30
C PRO A 518 12.81 -38.80 -7.10
N ARG A 519 12.44 -39.51 -8.18
CA ARG A 519 11.54 -40.67 -8.11
C ARG A 519 12.18 -41.76 -7.24
N THR A 520 11.93 -41.76 -5.93
CA THR A 520 12.23 -42.88 -5.06
C THR A 520 10.95 -43.61 -4.70
N LEU A 521 10.98 -44.94 -4.89
CA LEU A 521 9.89 -45.88 -4.66
C LEU A 521 9.43 -45.89 -3.19
N ALA A 522 8.13 -45.66 -3.01
CA ALA A 522 7.24 -46.12 -1.93
C ALA A 522 7.38 -45.54 -0.50
N ALA A 523 6.30 -44.86 -0.05
CA ALA A 523 5.52 -45.23 1.14
C ALA A 523 4.12 -44.60 1.07
N ALA A 524 3.13 -45.28 1.64
CA ALA A 524 1.71 -45.11 1.38
C ALA A 524 0.97 -44.21 2.40
N SER A 525 0.03 -43.38 1.88
CA SER A 525 -1.17 -42.75 2.48
C SER A 525 -1.15 -41.22 2.69
N PRO A 526 -2.31 -40.51 2.53
CA PRO A 526 -2.39 -39.16 1.92
C PRO A 526 -2.78 -38.03 2.95
N PRO A 527 -2.78 -36.72 2.62
CA PRO A 527 -3.27 -36.08 1.38
C PRO A 527 -2.18 -35.56 0.42
N PRO A 528 -2.44 -35.52 -0.90
CA PRO A 528 -2.16 -34.35 -1.74
C PRO A 528 -3.45 -33.51 -1.93
N PRO A 529 -3.48 -32.30 -2.56
CA PRO A 529 -2.40 -31.45 -3.13
C PRO A 529 -2.47 -29.93 -2.69
N PRO A 530 -1.41 -29.12 -2.68
CA PRO A 530 -0.96 -28.34 -3.84
C PRO A 530 -0.36 -29.38 -4.75
N ASP A 531 -0.72 -29.38 -6.03
CA ASP A 531 -0.25 -30.47 -6.88
C ASP A 531 1.28 -30.52 -6.79
N GLN A 532 1.88 -31.58 -7.31
CA GLN A 532 3.34 -31.70 -7.29
C GLN A 532 4.06 -30.50 -7.95
N GLU A 533 3.32 -29.53 -8.46
CA GLU A 533 3.66 -28.38 -9.27
C GLU A 533 3.27 -27.01 -8.61
N THR A 534 2.69 -26.94 -7.38
CA THR A 534 2.64 -25.69 -6.57
C THR A 534 3.36 -25.74 -5.22
N GLY A 535 3.92 -26.89 -4.83
CA GLY A 535 4.73 -27.07 -3.61
C GLY A 535 4.01 -26.82 -2.28
N LYS A 536 4.63 -27.18 -1.16
CA LYS A 536 4.01 -27.12 0.20
C LYS A 536 3.63 -25.68 0.58
N GLN A 537 2.44 -25.48 1.17
CA GLN A 537 2.10 -24.21 1.84
C GLN A 537 2.78 -24.15 3.22
N VAL A 538 3.44 -23.05 3.52
CA VAL A 538 4.22 -22.82 4.74
C VAL A 538 3.97 -21.42 5.30
N PRO A 539 4.17 -21.17 6.60
CA PRO A 539 4.17 -19.82 7.14
C PRO A 539 5.21 -18.97 6.43
N TRP A 540 4.86 -17.73 6.08
CA TRP A 540 5.77 -16.87 5.33
C TRP A 540 7.03 -16.53 6.13
N LEU A 541 6.86 -16.11 7.39
CA LEU A 541 7.94 -15.66 8.24
C LEU A 541 8.58 -16.80 9.06
N GLY A 542 7.77 -17.54 9.82
CA GLY A 542 8.24 -18.42 10.90
C GLY A 542 8.60 -19.86 10.52
N THR A 543 8.58 -20.74 11.53
CA THR A 543 9.05 -22.13 11.40
C THR A 543 7.96 -23.03 10.82
N ASP A 544 8.16 -23.59 9.62
CA ASP A 544 7.16 -24.44 8.95
C ASP A 544 7.01 -25.86 9.55
N TYR A 545 7.55 -26.05 10.76
CA TYR A 545 7.62 -27.31 11.51
C TYR A 545 6.87 -27.26 12.84
N ASP A 546 6.84 -26.13 13.55
CA ASP A 546 6.22 -26.01 14.87
C ASP A 546 5.19 -24.86 14.92
N GLN A 547 3.92 -25.22 14.82
CA GLN A 547 2.80 -24.28 14.85
C GLN A 547 2.52 -23.70 16.24
N LEU A 548 3.18 -24.22 17.28
CA LEU A 548 3.09 -23.71 18.65
C LEU A 548 4.24 -22.76 19.00
N ALA A 549 5.23 -22.62 18.12
CA ALA A 549 6.33 -21.70 18.33
C ALA A 549 5.82 -20.25 18.35
N GLY A 550 6.39 -19.44 19.24
CA GLY A 550 6.03 -18.02 19.34
C GLY A 550 6.39 -17.21 18.09
N ASP A 551 7.28 -17.75 17.26
CA ASP A 551 7.76 -17.15 16.03
C ASP A 551 7.08 -17.71 14.76
N PHE A 552 5.98 -18.47 14.89
CA PHE A 552 5.42 -19.27 13.79
C PHE A 552 4.91 -18.45 12.59
N ILE A 553 4.19 -17.36 12.83
CA ILE A 553 3.61 -16.50 11.77
C ILE A 553 4.11 -15.05 11.83
N GLN A 554 4.87 -14.71 12.87
CA GLN A 554 5.52 -13.42 13.13
C GLN A 554 6.78 -13.68 13.97
N PHE A 555 7.76 -12.78 14.01
CA PHE A 555 8.87 -12.92 14.95
C PHE A 555 8.37 -12.76 16.39
N ALA A 556 9.00 -13.45 17.32
CA ALA A 556 8.67 -13.33 18.75
C ALA A 556 9.08 -11.96 19.33
N ASP A 557 10.07 -11.30 18.72
CA ASP A 557 10.55 -9.97 19.05
C ASP A 557 10.51 -9.09 17.80
N ASP A 558 9.85 -7.93 17.87
CA ASP A 558 9.73 -6.99 16.76
C ASP A 558 11.08 -6.44 16.28
N ILE A 559 12.08 -6.45 17.17
CA ILE A 559 13.46 -6.11 16.84
C ILE A 559 14.00 -7.02 15.72
N ASP A 560 13.54 -8.27 15.63
CA ASP A 560 13.99 -9.17 14.57
C ASP A 560 13.38 -8.81 13.22
N MET A 561 12.18 -8.21 13.17
CA MET A 561 11.68 -7.64 11.91
C MET A 561 12.53 -6.43 11.50
N VAL A 562 12.98 -5.59 12.43
CA VAL A 562 13.92 -4.48 12.13
C VAL A 562 15.20 -4.99 11.46
N LYS A 563 15.74 -6.13 11.93
CA LYS A 563 17.00 -6.69 11.41
C LYS A 563 16.84 -7.44 10.08
N TYR A 564 15.73 -8.16 9.90
CA TYR A 564 15.65 -9.23 8.90
C TYR A 564 14.57 -9.04 7.84
N TRP A 565 13.78 -7.96 7.89
CA TRP A 565 12.71 -7.70 6.92
C TRP A 565 13.19 -7.89 5.48
N ALA A 566 14.34 -7.31 5.12
CA ALA A 566 14.86 -7.32 3.75
C ALA A 566 15.11 -8.73 3.21
N GLY A 567 15.34 -9.74 4.06
CA GLY A 567 15.61 -11.12 3.64
C GLY A 567 14.37 -12.00 3.38
N LEU A 568 13.16 -11.50 3.63
CA LEU A 568 11.91 -12.24 3.43
C LEU A 568 11.58 -12.42 1.93
N GLY A 569 10.90 -13.51 1.59
CA GLY A 569 10.57 -13.84 0.19
C GLY A 569 9.36 -13.06 -0.34
N PHE A 570 9.31 -12.87 -1.65
CA PHE A 570 8.16 -12.28 -2.35
C PHE A 570 7.24 -13.37 -2.88
N VAL A 571 5.95 -13.06 -3.03
CA VAL A 571 4.95 -13.91 -3.68
C VAL A 571 4.78 -13.41 -5.10
N MET A 572 5.09 -14.27 -6.07
CA MET A 572 5.05 -13.94 -7.49
C MET A 572 4.29 -15.00 -8.29
N GLU A 573 3.58 -14.56 -9.31
CA GLU A 573 2.92 -15.42 -10.28
C GLU A 573 3.94 -16.29 -11.04
N LYS A 574 3.67 -17.59 -11.12
CA LYS A 574 4.29 -18.53 -12.04
C LYS A 574 3.23 -19.28 -12.84
N GLN A 575 3.53 -19.49 -14.11
CA GLN A 575 2.75 -20.34 -14.99
C GLN A 575 3.24 -21.78 -14.85
N VAL A 576 2.35 -22.67 -14.44
CA VAL A 576 2.65 -24.11 -14.31
C VAL A 576 1.56 -24.87 -15.04
N ASP A 577 1.93 -25.58 -16.11
CA ASP A 577 1.03 -26.33 -17.00
C ASP A 577 -0.22 -25.56 -17.48
N GLY A 578 -0.07 -24.24 -17.66
CA GLY A 578 -1.14 -23.34 -18.14
C GLY A 578 -2.08 -22.83 -17.04
N GLU A 579 -1.81 -23.17 -15.78
CA GLU A 579 -2.52 -22.62 -14.62
C GLU A 579 -1.69 -21.52 -13.94
N ARG A 580 -2.40 -20.46 -13.53
CA ARG A 580 -1.83 -19.37 -12.76
C ARG A 580 -1.61 -19.77 -11.31
N ARG A 581 -0.39 -19.59 -10.80
CA ARG A 581 -0.04 -19.94 -9.42
C ARG A 581 0.83 -18.88 -8.79
N PHE A 582 0.75 -18.75 -7.48
CA PHE A 582 1.59 -17.81 -6.72
C PHE A 582 2.47 -18.57 -5.75
N VAL A 583 3.78 -18.31 -5.80
CA VAL A 583 4.78 -18.99 -4.96
C VAL A 583 5.77 -17.99 -4.37
N GLU A 584 6.41 -18.37 -3.27
CA GLU A 584 7.52 -17.64 -2.68
C GLU A 584 8.75 -17.71 -3.60
N VAL A 585 9.31 -16.55 -3.92
CA VAL A 585 10.53 -16.35 -4.70
C VAL A 585 11.48 -15.41 -3.97
N GLU A 586 12.77 -15.47 -4.31
CA GLU A 586 13.79 -14.54 -3.79
C GLU A 586 13.78 -14.39 -2.26
N ARG A 587 13.66 -15.49 -1.52
CA ARG A 587 13.88 -15.51 -0.07
C ARG A 587 15.39 -15.67 0.20
N GLU A 588 15.97 -14.77 1.00
CA GLU A 588 17.37 -14.87 1.43
C GLU A 588 17.50 -15.50 2.83
N LEU A 589 16.48 -15.37 3.69
CA LEU A 589 16.48 -16.04 4.99
C LEU A 589 16.29 -17.57 4.82
N PRO A 590 17.00 -18.41 5.60
CA PRO A 590 16.79 -19.85 5.55
C PRO A 590 15.37 -20.23 5.99
N ARG A 591 14.98 -21.48 5.70
CA ARG A 591 13.74 -22.08 6.19
C ARG A 591 14.05 -23.44 6.83
N PRO A 592 13.88 -23.60 8.17
CA PRO A 592 13.41 -22.59 9.12
C PRO A 592 14.48 -21.51 9.40
N PHE A 593 14.07 -20.35 9.90
CA PHE A 593 14.98 -19.29 10.34
C PHE A 593 14.89 -19.14 11.86
N ASP A 594 16.05 -19.14 12.54
CA ASP A 594 16.18 -18.90 13.97
C ASP A 594 16.91 -17.56 14.17
N PRO A 595 16.21 -16.48 14.57
CA PRO A 595 16.81 -15.17 14.79
C PRO A 595 17.91 -15.17 15.86
N ALA A 596 17.89 -16.12 16.81
CA ALA A 596 18.92 -16.26 17.84
C ALA A 596 20.20 -16.93 17.31
N ARG A 597 20.13 -17.55 16.12
CA ARG A 597 21.24 -18.20 15.43
C ARG A 597 21.23 -17.82 13.95
N PRO A 598 21.43 -16.53 13.64
CA PRO A 598 21.39 -16.09 12.26
C PRO A 598 22.48 -16.81 11.45
N PRO A 599 22.22 -17.15 10.18
CA PRO A 599 23.24 -17.73 9.32
C PRO A 599 24.43 -16.78 9.24
N LEU A 600 25.64 -17.33 9.35
CA LEU A 600 26.86 -16.57 9.08
C LEU A 600 26.78 -16.06 7.64
N PRO A 601 27.20 -14.81 7.34
CA PRO A 601 27.27 -14.33 5.96
C PRO A 601 28.11 -15.32 5.16
N GLU A 602 27.48 -16.03 4.21
CA GLU A 602 28.25 -16.85 3.29
C GLU A 602 29.18 -15.91 2.53
N ARG A 603 30.50 -16.10 2.67
CA ARG A 603 31.45 -15.49 1.74
C ARG A 603 31.18 -16.13 0.38
N ARG A 604 30.30 -15.52 -0.42
CA ARG A 604 30.12 -15.91 -1.82
C ARG A 604 31.48 -15.69 -2.49
N ASN A 605 32.13 -16.80 -2.85
CA ASN A 605 33.45 -16.78 -3.46
C ASN A 605 33.39 -15.93 -4.74
N GLU A 606 34.23 -14.90 -4.81
CA GLU A 606 34.57 -14.22 -6.06
C GLU A 606 34.99 -15.28 -7.08
N ARG A 607 34.17 -15.45 -8.14
CA ARG A 607 34.53 -16.23 -9.33
C ARG A 607 34.23 -15.43 -10.58
#